data_AF-A0A519VE49-F1
#
_entry.id   AF-A0A519VE49-F1
#
_cell.length_a   1.000
_cell.length_b   1.000
_cell.length_c   1.000
_cell.angle_alpha   90.00
_cell.angle_beta   90.00
_cell.angle_gamma   90.00
#
_symmetry.space_group_name_H-M   'P 1'
#
loop_
_entity.id
_entity.type
_entity.pdbx_description
1 polymer ?
#
loop_
_entity_poly.entity_id
_entity_poly.type
_entity_poly.pdbx_seq_one_letter_code
_entity_poly.pdbx_strand_id
1 'polypeptide(L)' 'MKLSILAILALITVSAFSQSEVSKVWVPDLGNGKYKNPVIDADYSDPDAIRVGDDFYMISSSFDAVP' A
#
# COMPACT_ATOMS: atom_id res chain seq x y z
N MET A 1 20.29 -33.72 -12.06
CA MET A 1 19.35 -32.89 -12.86
C MET A 1 17.95 -32.88 -12.24
N LYS A 2 17.23 -34.01 -12.13
CA LYS A 2 15.88 -34.06 -11.53
C LYS A 2 15.81 -33.57 -10.08
N LEU A 3 16.79 -33.94 -9.25
CA LEU A 3 16.86 -33.52 -7.84
C LEU A 3 17.12 -32.02 -7.66
N SER A 4 17.97 -31.45 -8.52
CA SER A 4 18.31 -30.02 -8.54
C SER A 4 17.11 -29.16 -8.94
N ILE A 5 16.31 -29.62 -9.90
CA ILE A 5 15.08 -28.94 -10.34
C ILE A 5 14.03 -28.92 -9.23
N LEU A 6 13.86 -30.04 -8.50
CA LEU A 6 12.94 -30.09 -7.35
C LEU A 6 13.35 -29.13 -6.23
N ALA A 7 14.66 -29.05 -5.94
CA ALA A 7 15.19 -28.14 -4.93
C ALA A 7 14.97 -26.67 -5.29
N ILE A 8 15.16 -26.30 -6.57
CA ILE A 8 14.90 -24.93 -7.06
C ILE A 8 13.41 -24.61 -6.99
N LEU A 9 12.54 -25.54 -7.37
CA LEU A 9 11.08 -25.34 -7.31
C LEU A 9 10.59 -25.15 -5.86
N ALA A 10 11.14 -25.93 -4.93
CA ALA A 10 10.85 -25.80 -3.50
C ALA A 10 11.33 -24.44 -2.95
N LEU A 11 12.50 -23.97 -3.37
CA LEU A 11 13.01 -22.66 -2.96
C LEU A 11 12.10 -21.51 -3.42
N ILE A 12 11.62 -21.56 -4.67
CA ILE A 12 10.70 -20.57 -5.24
C ILE A 12 9.37 -20.54 -4.46
N THR A 13 8.84 -21.71 -4.08
CA THR A 13 7.60 -21.76 -3.28
C THR A 13 7.77 -21.12 -1.91
N VAL A 14 8.90 -21.32 -1.24
CA VAL A 14 9.17 -20.73 0.09
C VAL A 14 9.30 -19.21 0.01
N SER A 15 9.92 -18.67 -1.05
CA SER A 15 10.02 -17.23 -1.26
C SER A 15 8.65 -16.57 -1.50
N ALA A 16 7.72 -17.25 -2.20
CA ALA A 16 6.39 -16.72 -2.49
C ALA A 16 5.50 -16.59 -1.24
N PHE A 17 5.74 -17.39 -0.19
CA PHE A 17 4.98 -17.33 1.07
C PHE A 17 5.59 -16.36 2.11
N SER A 18 6.77 -15.78 1.85
CA SER A 18 7.48 -14.96 2.84
C SER A 18 6.94 -13.53 3.00
N GLN A 19 5.93 -13.12 2.22
CA GLN A 19 5.46 -11.73 2.18
C GLN A 19 3.96 -11.61 2.52
N SER A 20 3.57 -12.18 3.67
CA SER A 20 2.19 -12.11 4.19
C SER A 20 2.03 -11.20 5.41
N GLU A 21 3.06 -10.43 5.80
CA GLU A 21 2.92 -9.48 6.91
C GLU A 21 2.26 -8.20 6.40
N VAL A 22 0.95 -8.07 6.66
CA VAL A 22 0.21 -6.81 6.46
C VAL A 22 0.74 -5.80 7.47
N SER A 23 1.01 -4.57 7.00
CA SER A 23 1.48 -3.49 7.86
C SER A 23 0.58 -3.33 9.10
N LYS A 24 1.18 -3.07 10.26
CA LYS A 24 0.46 -2.77 11.51
C LYS A 24 -0.26 -1.42 11.49
N VAL A 25 -0.01 -0.58 10.48
CA VAL A 25 -0.66 0.72 10.29
C VAL A 25 -2.04 0.55 9.66
N TRP A 26 -2.84 1.63 9.64
CA TRP A 26 -4.13 1.64 8.97
C TRP A 26 -4.02 1.25 7.49
N VAL A 27 -4.81 0.25 7.08
CA VAL A 27 -4.93 -0.19 5.68
C VAL A 27 -6.38 0.03 5.23
N PRO A 28 -6.66 1.04 4.39
CA PRO A 28 -8.00 1.32 3.87
C PRO A 28 -8.40 0.43 2.70
N ASP A 29 -7.43 -0.21 2.04
CA ASP A 29 -7.68 -1.15 0.94
C ASP A 29 -8.26 -2.49 1.47
N LEU A 30 -9.34 -2.95 0.87
CA LEU A 30 -10.00 -4.21 1.20
C LEU A 30 -9.52 -5.38 0.33
N GLY A 31 -8.62 -5.14 -0.63
CA GLY A 31 -8.06 -6.17 -1.52
C GLY A 31 -9.05 -6.73 -2.55
N ASN A 32 -10.20 -6.08 -2.73
CA ASN A 32 -11.28 -6.53 -3.61
C ASN A 32 -11.76 -5.42 -4.57
N GLY A 33 -10.89 -4.45 -4.85
CA GLY A 33 -11.20 -3.27 -5.68
C GLY A 33 -12.10 -2.24 -4.98
N LYS A 34 -12.34 -2.38 -3.68
CA LYS A 34 -13.03 -1.40 -2.83
C LYS A 34 -12.14 -0.94 -1.70
N TYR A 35 -12.53 0.16 -1.06
CA TYR A 35 -11.86 0.72 0.11
C TYR A 35 -12.84 0.93 1.26
N LYS A 36 -12.32 1.17 2.47
CA LYS A 36 -13.07 1.65 3.64
C LYS A 36 -12.60 3.06 4.03
N ASN A 37 -13.54 3.88 4.53
CA ASN A 37 -13.21 5.17 5.10
C ASN A 37 -12.68 5.05 6.54
N PRO A 38 -11.80 5.97 6.99
CA PRO A 38 -11.17 7.04 6.18
C PRO A 38 -10.10 6.51 5.21
N VAL A 39 -9.93 7.19 4.07
CA VAL A 39 -8.91 6.82 3.06
C VAL A 39 -7.49 7.10 3.59
N ILE A 40 -7.32 8.19 4.34
CA ILE A 40 -6.07 8.54 5.02
C ILE A 40 -6.40 8.73 6.50
N ASP A 41 -5.77 7.92 7.36
CA ASP A 41 -5.92 8.01 8.82
C ASP A 41 -4.79 8.88 9.39
N ALA A 42 -4.85 10.18 9.11
CA ALA A 42 -3.89 11.19 9.52
C ALA A 42 -4.52 12.59 9.56
N ASP A 43 -3.85 13.55 10.20
CA ASP A 43 -4.29 14.94 10.29
C ASP A 43 -3.88 15.75 9.04
N TYR A 44 -4.72 15.66 8.01
CA TYR A 44 -4.66 16.49 6.82
C TYR A 44 -5.96 17.28 6.71
N SER A 45 -5.95 18.48 7.31
CA SER A 45 -7.12 19.36 7.35
C SER A 45 -7.39 20.02 6.00
N ASP A 46 -8.68 20.27 5.71
CA ASP A 46 -9.20 20.91 4.48
C ASP A 46 -8.62 20.33 3.17
N PRO A 47 -8.72 19.00 2.92
CA PRO A 47 -8.14 18.42 1.72
C PRO A 47 -8.86 18.89 0.46
N ASP A 48 -8.09 19.41 -0.51
CA ASP A 48 -8.54 19.66 -1.89
C ASP A 48 -7.68 18.84 -2.86
N ALA A 49 -8.31 18.15 -3.80
CA ALA A 49 -7.65 17.17 -4.64
C ALA A 49 -8.03 17.29 -6.12
N ILE A 50 -7.03 17.11 -6.99
CA ILE A 50 -7.18 17.12 -8.44
C ILE A 50 -6.52 15.89 -9.09
N ARG A 51 -6.89 15.60 -10.33
CA ARG A 51 -6.25 14.57 -11.16
C ARG A 51 -5.54 15.21 -12.35
N VAL A 52 -4.33 14.77 -12.67
CA VAL A 52 -3.58 15.17 -13.88
C VAL A 52 -3.05 13.90 -14.55
N GLY A 53 -3.56 13.58 -15.75
CA GLY A 53 -3.21 12.30 -16.40
C GLY A 53 -3.68 11.11 -15.57
N ASP A 54 -2.74 10.28 -15.11
CA ASP A 54 -3.01 9.11 -14.26
C ASP A 54 -2.72 9.35 -12.76
N ASP A 55 -2.23 10.55 -12.41
CA ASP A 55 -1.84 10.90 -11.05
C ASP A 55 -2.91 11.75 -10.33
N PHE A 56 -2.96 11.61 -9.01
CA PHE A 56 -3.80 12.42 -8.13
C PHE A 56 -2.92 13.28 -7.21
N TYR A 57 -3.27 14.56 -7.09
CA TYR A 57 -2.60 15.52 -6.21
C TYR A 57 -3.60 15.98 -5.15
N MET A 58 -3.12 16.19 -3.92
CA MET A 58 -3.91 16.71 -2.82
C MET A 58 -3.10 17.77 -2.08
N ILE A 59 -3.75 18.88 -1.71
CA ILE A 59 -3.22 19.87 -0.79
C ILE A 59 -4.01 19.81 0.53
N SER A 60 -3.40 20.29 1.61
CA SER A 60 -4.03 20.40 2.92
C SER A 60 -3.53 21.64 3.65
N SER A 61 -4.35 22.19 4.54
CA SER A 61 -3.94 23.23 5.49
C SER A 61 -2.93 22.66 6.49
N SER A 62 -1.78 23.31 6.66
CA SER A 62 -0.76 22.95 7.68
C SER A 62 -0.85 23.81 8.95
N PHE A 63 -1.72 24.83 8.94
CA PHE A 63 -1.89 25.84 9.97
C PHE A 63 -0.56 26.46 10.45
N ASP A 64 -0.03 26.00 11.58
CA ASP A 64 1.17 26.49 12.25
C ASP A 64 2.45 25.73 11.84
N ALA A 65 2.34 24.63 11.10
CA ALA A 65 3.49 23.89 10.62
C ALA A 65 4.20 24.62 9.46
N VAL A 66 5.50 24.84 9.63
CA VAL A 66 6.41 25.42 8.64
C VAL A 66 7.27 24.30 8.04
N PRO A 67 7.48 24.28 6.70
CA PRO A 67 8.33 23.29 6.04
C PRO A 67 9.80 23.30 6.48
#